data_AF-A0A2W5TS09-F1
#
_entry.id   AF-A0A2W5TS09-F1
#
_cell.length_a   1.000
_cell.length_b   1.000
_cell.length_c   1.000
_cell.angle_alpha   90.00
_cell.angle_beta   90.00
_cell.angle_gamma   90.00
#
_symmetry.space_group_name_H-M   'P 1'
#
loop_
_entity.id
_entity.type
_entity.pdbx_description
1 polymer ?
#
loop_
_entity_poly.entity_id
_entity_poly.type
_entity_poly.pdbx_seq_one_letter_code
_entity_poly.pdbx_strand_id
1 'polypeptide(L)'
;MSASPVAFRWALVIALSVTFPLAFGALDDVWLATHLDAPPQMADNYFGPQLKLSAEAQRDVYLAGQSGMSSAIANMAPARIVVSVLLAISAFSVVVLLFRLRFTASVELAQWLSRAATATAVLRTLSGAQNLVIARRMAGAFGEALEAQKLPPEMSDTSALIMAAVSTASVVWSLLIVGCFLGLAAYFRSEGLRELLTRAARETE
;
A
#
# COMPACT_ATOMS: atom_id res chain seq x y z
N MET A 1 -11.78 19.16 -14.08
CA MET A 1 -11.12 20.16 -13.21
C MET A 1 -10.38 21.13 -14.11
N SER A 2 -10.66 22.43 -14.00
CA SER A 2 -9.86 23.46 -14.68
C SER A 2 -8.45 23.44 -14.10
N ALA A 3 -7.44 23.29 -14.96
CA ALA A 3 -6.05 23.32 -14.52
C ALA A 3 -5.75 24.71 -13.95
N SER A 4 -5.17 24.76 -12.75
CA SER A 4 -4.79 26.01 -12.08
C SER A 4 -3.48 25.80 -11.30
N PRO A 5 -2.70 26.87 -11.03
CA PRO A 5 -1.51 26.76 -10.20
C PRO A 5 -1.80 26.17 -8.81
N VAL A 6 -2.98 26.46 -8.26
CA VAL A 6 -3.46 25.92 -6.98
C VAL A 6 -3.71 24.41 -7.09
N ALA A 7 -4.38 23.96 -8.16
CA ALA A 7 -4.60 22.53 -8.40
C ALA A 7 -3.28 21.76 -8.57
N PHE A 8 -2.29 22.36 -9.25
CA PHE A 8 -0.96 21.77 -9.39
C PHE A 8 -0.24 21.62 -8.04
N ARG A 9 -0.31 22.64 -7.17
CA ARG A 9 0.27 22.57 -5.81
C ARG A 9 -0.35 21.46 -4.98
N TRP A 10 -1.68 21.32 -5.02
CA TRP A 10 -2.35 20.23 -4.30
C TRP A 10 -2.05 18.85 -4.89
N ALA A 11 -1.97 18.73 -6.22
CA ALA A 11 -1.53 17.50 -6.87
C ALA A 11 -0.12 17.10 -6.40
N LEU A 12 0.79 18.07 -6.25
CA LEU A 12 2.14 17.84 -5.72
C LEU A 12 2.09 17.36 -4.27
N VAL A 13 1.33 18.03 -3.39
CA VAL A 13 1.20 17.66 -1.97
C VAL A 13 0.63 16.24 -1.84
N ILE A 14 -0.50 15.97 -2.51
CA ILE A 14 -1.15 14.65 -2.49
C ILE A 14 -0.19 13.58 -3.01
N ALA A 15 0.47 13.84 -4.13
CA ALA A 15 1.40 12.88 -4.69
C ALA A 15 2.56 12.61 -3.73
N LEU A 16 3.18 13.61 -3.11
CA LEU A 16 4.28 13.39 -2.17
C LEU A 16 3.81 12.64 -0.92
N SER A 17 2.68 13.04 -0.33
CA SER A 17 2.13 12.42 0.87
C SER A 17 1.70 10.97 0.67
N VAL A 18 1.28 10.59 -0.54
CA VAL A 18 0.85 9.20 -0.84
C VAL A 18 2.00 8.37 -1.40
N THR A 19 2.81 8.94 -2.28
CA THR A 19 3.83 8.19 -3.03
C THR A 19 5.04 7.83 -2.17
N PHE A 20 5.44 8.71 -1.25
CA PHE A 20 6.60 8.46 -0.40
C PHE A 20 6.34 7.28 0.57
N PRO A 21 5.26 7.26 1.38
CA PRO A 21 4.96 6.10 2.21
C PRO A 21 4.75 4.83 1.40
N LEU A 22 4.17 4.93 0.20
CA LEU A 22 3.99 3.79 -0.68
C LEU A 22 5.33 3.19 -1.16
N ALA A 23 6.28 4.04 -1.57
CA ALA A 23 7.58 3.58 -2.04
C ALA A 23 8.38 2.90 -0.91
N PHE A 24 8.39 3.49 0.29
CA PHE A 24 9.04 2.88 1.44
C PHE A 24 8.34 1.59 1.90
N GLY A 25 7.01 1.57 1.94
CA GLY A 25 6.26 0.35 2.23
C GLY A 25 6.55 -0.77 1.22
N ALA A 26 6.73 -0.44 -0.06
CA ALA A 26 7.13 -1.43 -1.06
C ALA A 26 8.55 -1.96 -0.84
N LEU A 27 9.49 -1.13 -0.37
CA LEU A 27 10.84 -1.60 0.00
C LEU A 27 10.83 -2.46 1.27
N ASP A 28 10.00 -2.10 2.25
CA ASP A 28 9.76 -2.91 3.45
C ASP A 28 9.18 -4.28 3.09
N ASP A 29 8.24 -4.33 2.14
CA ASP A 29 7.70 -5.59 1.61
C ASP A 29 8.78 -6.48 0.96
N VAL A 30 9.79 -5.89 0.30
CA VAL A 30 10.94 -6.63 -0.26
C VAL A 30 11.83 -7.15 0.86
N TRP A 31 12.10 -6.33 1.87
CA TRP A 31 12.86 -6.74 3.04
C TRP A 31 12.17 -7.94 3.71
N LEU A 32 10.85 -7.85 3.94
CA LEU A 32 10.07 -8.89 4.60
C LEU A 32 10.07 -10.18 3.78
N ALA A 33 9.92 -10.08 2.46
CA ALA A 33 9.93 -11.25 1.57
C ALA A 33 11.30 -11.94 1.49
N THR A 34 12.39 -11.24 1.83
CA THR A 34 13.77 -11.78 1.81
C THR A 34 14.27 -12.22 3.19
N HIS A 35 13.61 -11.78 4.26
CA HIS A 35 14.00 -12.05 5.65
C HIS A 35 12.89 -12.79 6.41
N LEU A 36 12.25 -13.77 5.76
CA LEU A 36 11.20 -14.59 6.38
C LEU A 36 11.68 -15.39 7.60
N ASP A 37 13.00 -15.63 7.68
CA ASP A 37 13.63 -16.33 8.80
C ASP A 37 13.92 -15.42 10.01
N ALA A 38 13.67 -14.10 9.88
CA ALA A 38 13.85 -13.18 10.99
C ALA A 38 12.87 -13.54 12.13
N PRO A 39 13.33 -13.62 13.39
CA PRO A 39 12.45 -13.98 14.48
C PRO A 39 11.34 -12.94 14.61
N PRO A 40 10.09 -13.39 14.83
CA PRO A 40 8.98 -12.47 14.97
C PRO A 40 9.21 -11.58 16.19
N GLN A 41 9.32 -10.27 15.97
CA GLN A 41 9.34 -9.33 17.08
C GLN A 41 7.93 -9.32 17.69
N MET A 42 7.77 -9.93 18.86
CA MET A 42 6.52 -9.76 19.61
C MET A 42 6.45 -8.30 20.05
N ALA A 43 5.45 -7.58 19.57
CA ALA A 43 5.07 -6.34 20.23
C ALA A 43 4.51 -6.73 21.60
N ASP A 44 5.15 -6.26 22.67
CA ASP A 44 4.60 -6.35 24.02
C ASP A 44 3.18 -5.76 23.96
N ASN A 45 2.15 -6.60 24.10
CA ASN A 45 0.71 -6.28 24.00
C ASN A 45 0.01 -6.40 22.62
N TYR A 46 0.41 -7.31 21.73
CA TYR A 46 -0.22 -7.47 20.40
C TYR A 46 -1.77 -7.64 20.40
N PHE A 47 -2.38 -8.19 21.45
CA PHE A 47 -3.86 -8.27 21.59
C PHE A 47 -4.44 -7.55 22.82
N GLY A 48 -3.59 -7.01 23.70
CA GLY A 48 -4.01 -6.35 24.95
C GLY A 48 -5.01 -7.14 25.82
N PRO A 49 -5.63 -6.49 26.83
CA PRO A 49 -6.57 -7.11 27.77
C PRO A 49 -7.91 -7.57 27.16
N GLN A 50 -8.15 -7.32 25.88
CA GLN A 50 -9.50 -7.38 25.27
C GLN A 50 -10.04 -8.81 25.19
N LEU A 51 -9.17 -9.78 24.91
CA LEU A 51 -9.56 -11.19 24.79
C LEU A 51 -9.44 -11.97 26.11
N LYS A 52 -8.99 -11.33 27.21
CA LYS A 52 -8.74 -12.00 28.51
C LYS A 52 -7.94 -13.31 28.41
N LEU A 53 -7.13 -13.46 27.37
CA LEU A 53 -6.29 -14.63 27.14
C LEU A 53 -5.10 -14.62 28.12
N SER A 54 -4.67 -15.81 28.54
CA SER A 54 -3.38 -15.96 29.22
C SER A 54 -2.25 -15.48 28.32
N ALA A 55 -1.13 -15.04 28.89
CA ALA A 55 0.03 -14.60 28.10
C ALA A 55 0.56 -15.70 27.16
N GLU A 56 0.47 -16.96 27.59
CA GLU A 56 0.83 -18.13 26.77
C GLU A 56 -0.13 -18.29 25.58
N ALA A 57 -1.44 -18.21 25.81
CA ALA A 57 -2.41 -18.29 24.72
C ALA A 57 -2.29 -17.11 23.74
N GLN A 58 -2.01 -15.90 24.21
CA GLN A 58 -1.74 -14.75 23.33
C GLN A 58 -0.51 -14.99 22.45
N ARG A 59 0.55 -15.57 23.03
CA ARG A 59 1.77 -15.93 22.31
C ARG A 59 1.50 -17.00 21.26
N ASP A 60 0.78 -18.06 21.60
CA ASP A 60 0.47 -19.15 20.66
C ASP A 60 -0.37 -18.67 19.48
N VAL A 61 -1.40 -17.88 19.77
CA VAL A 61 -2.26 -17.24 18.76
C VAL A 61 -1.43 -16.32 17.87
N TYR A 62 -0.54 -15.51 18.43
CA TYR A 62 0.38 -14.66 17.67
C TYR A 62 1.32 -15.46 16.76
N LEU A 63 1.94 -16.51 17.29
CA LEU A 63 2.86 -17.38 16.54
C LEU A 63 2.14 -18.14 15.41
N ALA A 64 0.88 -18.53 15.62
CA ALA A 64 0.06 -19.11 14.58
C ALA A 64 -0.27 -18.10 13.47
N GLY A 65 -0.66 -16.88 13.83
CA GLY A 65 -0.86 -15.81 12.85
C GLY A 65 0.40 -15.51 12.03
N GLN A 66 1.55 -15.40 12.71
CA GLN A 66 2.87 -15.24 12.11
C GLN A 66 3.22 -16.39 11.15
N SER A 67 2.98 -17.65 11.54
CA SER A 67 3.27 -18.80 10.68
C SER A 67 2.37 -18.81 9.44
N GLY A 68 1.09 -18.45 9.58
CA GLY A 68 0.16 -18.29 8.47
C GLY A 68 0.59 -17.18 7.50
N MET A 69 1.05 -16.05 8.02
CA MET A 69 1.61 -14.94 7.24
C MET A 69 2.89 -15.38 6.51
N SER A 70 3.87 -15.94 7.20
CA SER A 70 5.15 -16.38 6.61
C SER A 70 4.96 -17.46 5.55
N SER A 71 4.07 -18.43 5.78
CA SER A 71 3.70 -19.44 4.78
C SER A 71 3.08 -18.81 3.53
N ALA A 72 2.19 -17.83 3.72
CA ALA A 72 1.58 -17.12 2.59
C ALA A 72 2.64 -16.34 1.79
N ILE A 73 3.53 -15.61 2.46
CA ILE A 73 4.58 -14.84 1.80
C ILE A 73 5.57 -15.78 1.08
N ALA A 74 6.02 -16.86 1.73
CA ALA A 74 6.96 -17.81 1.14
C ALA A 74 6.46 -18.36 -0.20
N ASN A 75 5.18 -18.72 -0.28
CA ASN A 75 4.56 -19.25 -1.50
C ASN A 75 4.48 -18.24 -2.66
N MET A 76 4.57 -16.93 -2.37
CA MET A 76 4.50 -15.87 -3.38
C MET A 76 5.72 -14.96 -3.40
N ALA A 77 6.80 -15.30 -2.69
CA ALA A 77 7.92 -14.40 -2.45
C ALA A 77 8.54 -13.85 -3.76
N PRO A 78 8.81 -14.66 -4.80
CA PRO A 78 9.37 -14.14 -6.05
C PRO A 78 8.44 -13.12 -6.72
N ALA A 79 7.14 -13.43 -6.81
CA ALA A 79 6.16 -12.55 -7.42
C ALA A 79 5.97 -11.25 -6.60
N ARG A 80 5.97 -11.35 -5.27
CA ARG A 80 5.89 -10.20 -4.36
C ARG A 80 7.10 -9.29 -4.53
N ILE A 81 8.31 -9.84 -4.52
CA ILE A 81 9.55 -9.06 -4.72
C ILE A 81 9.50 -8.29 -6.04
N VAL A 82 9.14 -8.95 -7.14
CA VAL A 82 9.05 -8.30 -8.46
C VAL A 82 8.01 -7.17 -8.43
N VAL A 83 6.80 -7.43 -7.95
CA VAL A 83 5.74 -6.41 -7.87
C VAL A 83 6.17 -5.24 -6.99
N SER A 84 6.74 -5.51 -5.82
CA SER A 84 7.17 -4.48 -4.87
C SER A 84 8.34 -3.64 -5.39
N VAL A 85 9.33 -4.25 -6.05
CA VAL A 85 10.44 -3.51 -6.69
C VAL A 85 9.91 -2.60 -7.81
N LEU A 86 9.06 -3.14 -8.69
CA LEU A 86 8.45 -2.34 -9.77
C LEU A 86 7.57 -1.23 -9.20
N LEU A 87 6.83 -1.51 -8.12
CA LEU A 87 5.99 -0.53 -7.44
C LEU A 87 6.85 0.60 -6.87
N ALA A 88 7.93 0.28 -6.16
CA ALA A 88 8.87 1.26 -5.64
C ALA A 88 9.47 2.12 -6.76
N ILE A 89 9.96 1.51 -7.85
CA ILE A 89 10.52 2.23 -9.00
C ILE A 89 9.49 3.17 -9.62
N SER A 90 8.25 2.70 -9.86
CA SER A 90 7.20 3.52 -10.45
C SER A 90 6.80 4.69 -9.54
N ALA A 91 6.70 4.44 -8.23
CA ALA A 91 6.39 5.45 -7.23
C ALA A 91 7.50 6.52 -7.16
N PHE A 92 8.77 6.11 -7.06
CA PHE A 92 9.88 7.06 -7.10
C PHE A 92 9.92 7.85 -8.41
N SER A 93 9.57 7.23 -9.54
CA SER A 93 9.48 7.91 -10.83
C SER A 93 8.43 9.02 -10.80
N VAL A 94 7.27 8.81 -10.18
CA VAL A 94 6.24 9.84 -9.99
C VAL A 94 6.81 11.04 -9.21
N VAL A 95 7.52 10.80 -8.10
CA VAL A 95 8.13 11.85 -7.29
C VAL A 95 9.17 12.64 -8.09
N VAL A 96 10.09 11.95 -8.76
CA VAL A 96 11.16 12.57 -9.56
C VAL A 96 10.58 13.38 -10.71
N LEU A 97 9.61 12.83 -11.45
CA LEU A 97 8.99 13.52 -12.58
C LEU A 97 8.18 14.74 -12.13
N LEU A 98 7.45 14.65 -11.01
CA LEU A 98 6.76 15.79 -10.41
C LEU A 98 7.73 16.89 -10.00
N PHE A 99 8.84 16.51 -9.35
CA PHE A 99 9.86 17.46 -8.95
C PHE A 99 10.49 18.13 -10.18
N ARG A 100 10.84 17.38 -11.23
CA ARG A 100 11.35 17.96 -12.47
C ARG A 100 10.34 18.89 -13.14
N LEU A 101 9.07 18.50 -13.19
CA LEU A 101 8.00 19.30 -13.80
C LEU A 101 7.80 20.64 -13.07
N ARG A 102 8.14 20.73 -11.77
CA ARG A 102 8.14 21.99 -11.02
C ARG A 102 9.15 23.00 -11.56
N PHE A 103 10.30 22.55 -12.07
CA PHE A 103 11.38 23.41 -12.56
C PHE A 103 11.40 23.51 -14.08
N THR A 104 10.76 22.59 -14.79
CA THR A 104 10.76 22.54 -16.26
C THR A 104 9.33 22.31 -16.74
N ALA A 105 8.71 23.36 -17.27
CA ALA A 105 7.39 23.26 -17.89
C ALA A 105 7.50 22.44 -19.19
N SER A 106 7.14 21.16 -19.14
CA SER A 106 7.22 20.25 -20.28
C SER A 106 6.01 19.34 -20.39
N VAL A 107 5.37 19.37 -21.57
CA VAL A 107 4.26 18.48 -21.91
C VAL A 107 4.71 17.02 -21.92
N GLU A 108 5.94 16.75 -22.38
CA GLU A 108 6.50 15.39 -22.39
C GLU A 108 6.64 14.84 -20.96
N LEU A 109 7.18 15.64 -20.04
CA LEU A 109 7.28 15.24 -18.62
C LEU A 109 5.91 14.94 -18.01
N ALA A 110 4.87 15.73 -18.35
CA ALA A 110 3.51 15.47 -17.89
C ALA A 110 2.95 14.14 -18.44
N GLN A 111 3.26 13.77 -19.69
CA GLN A 111 2.87 12.49 -20.26
C GLN A 111 3.57 11.31 -19.57
N TRP A 112 4.89 11.41 -19.34
CA TRP A 112 5.63 10.41 -18.57
C TRP A 112 5.10 10.26 -17.16
N LEU A 113 4.77 11.36 -16.50
CA LEU A 113 4.19 11.35 -15.17
C LEU A 113 2.83 10.66 -15.12
N SER A 114 1.97 10.89 -16.12
CA SER A 114 0.70 10.16 -16.24
C SER A 114 0.89 8.66 -16.40
N ARG A 115 1.85 8.24 -17.23
CA ARG A 115 2.19 6.82 -17.43
C ARG A 115 2.72 6.20 -16.15
N ALA A 116 3.64 6.88 -15.46
CA ALA A 116 4.20 6.43 -14.18
C ALA A 116 3.09 6.27 -13.13
N ALA A 117 2.21 7.27 -12.97
CA ALA A 117 1.08 7.20 -12.04
C ALA A 117 0.12 6.05 -12.38
N THR A 118 -0.16 5.81 -13.67
CA THR A 118 -0.97 4.67 -14.11
C THR A 118 -0.31 3.34 -13.75
N ALA A 119 0.99 3.20 -14.01
CA ALA A 119 1.75 2.01 -13.65
C ALA A 119 1.74 1.77 -12.13
N THR A 120 1.94 2.81 -11.32
CA THR A 120 1.85 2.74 -9.86
C THR A 120 0.47 2.28 -9.40
N ALA A 121 -0.61 2.79 -9.99
CA ALA A 121 -1.98 2.35 -9.66
C ALA A 121 -2.20 0.85 -9.94
N VAL A 122 -1.72 0.36 -11.08
CA VAL A 122 -1.82 -1.07 -11.45
C VAL A 122 -1.00 -1.93 -10.49
N LEU A 123 0.26 -1.57 -10.26
CA LEU A 123 1.16 -2.31 -9.36
C LEU A 123 0.65 -2.30 -7.91
N ARG A 124 0.06 -1.18 -7.46
CA ARG A 124 -0.58 -1.09 -6.14
C ARG A 124 -1.77 -2.03 -6.01
N THR A 125 -2.53 -2.22 -7.09
CA THR A 125 -3.66 -3.16 -7.12
C THR A 125 -3.15 -4.60 -6.96
N LEU A 126 -2.08 -4.98 -7.67
CA LEU A 126 -1.45 -6.30 -7.55
C LEU A 126 -0.90 -6.54 -6.14
N SER A 127 -0.15 -5.57 -5.59
CA SER A 127 0.35 -5.61 -4.22
C SER A 127 -0.80 -5.70 -3.20
N GLY A 128 -1.89 -4.95 -3.41
CA GLY A 128 -3.09 -5.02 -2.56
C GLY A 128 -3.75 -6.40 -2.57
N ALA A 129 -3.84 -7.04 -3.75
CA ALA A 129 -4.35 -8.40 -3.86
C ALA A 129 -3.47 -9.42 -3.12
N GLN A 130 -2.14 -9.30 -3.23
CA GLN A 130 -1.19 -10.14 -2.49
C GLN A 130 -1.37 -9.96 -0.96
N ASN A 131 -1.48 -8.71 -0.49
CA ASN A 131 -1.71 -8.41 0.92
C ASN A 131 -3.04 -8.96 1.43
N LEU A 132 -4.09 -8.97 0.61
CA LEU A 132 -5.37 -9.57 0.97
C LEU A 132 -5.26 -11.10 1.14
N VAL A 133 -4.50 -11.78 0.29
CA VAL A 133 -4.24 -13.22 0.42
C VAL A 133 -3.47 -13.53 1.71
N ILE A 134 -2.43 -12.75 2.00
CA ILE A 134 -1.65 -12.87 3.24
C ILE A 134 -2.55 -12.64 4.46
N ALA A 135 -3.35 -11.57 4.46
CA ALA A 135 -4.26 -11.27 5.55
C ALA A 135 -5.28 -12.39 5.78
N ARG A 136 -5.82 -13.01 4.72
CA ARG A 136 -6.73 -14.15 4.83
C ARG A 136 -6.06 -15.40 5.41
N ARG A 137 -4.81 -15.68 5.02
CA ARG A 137 -4.04 -16.82 5.55
C ARG A 137 -3.67 -16.63 7.01
N MET A 138 -3.20 -15.43 7.35
CA MET A 138 -2.97 -15.01 8.72
C MET A 138 -4.26 -15.12 9.55
N ALA A 139 -5.40 -14.67 9.02
CA ALA A 139 -6.70 -14.79 9.67
C ALA A 139 -7.15 -16.22 9.92
N GLY A 140 -6.97 -17.11 8.93
CA GLY A 140 -7.28 -18.53 9.08
C GLY A 140 -6.45 -19.17 10.20
N ALA A 141 -5.13 -18.95 10.18
CA ALA A 141 -4.25 -19.49 11.22
C ALA A 141 -4.53 -18.92 12.61
N PHE A 142 -4.89 -17.63 12.70
CA PHE A 142 -5.37 -17.01 13.93
C PHE A 142 -6.66 -17.68 14.43
N GLY A 143 -7.64 -17.89 13.55
CA GLY A 143 -8.92 -18.53 13.88
C GLY A 143 -8.73 -19.94 14.41
N GLU A 144 -7.95 -20.76 13.72
CA GLU A 144 -7.62 -22.14 14.14
C GLU A 144 -6.95 -22.18 15.52
N ALA A 145 -6.02 -21.25 15.79
CA ALA A 145 -5.36 -21.15 17.09
C ALA A 145 -6.33 -20.69 18.20
N LEU A 146 -7.24 -19.77 17.92
CA LEU A 146 -8.26 -19.33 18.89
C LEU A 146 -9.26 -20.45 19.20
N GLU A 147 -9.67 -21.23 18.20
CA GLU A 147 -10.53 -22.41 18.39
C GLU A 147 -9.86 -23.47 19.27
N ALA A 148 -8.55 -23.69 19.09
CA ALA A 148 -7.77 -24.61 19.91
C ALA A 148 -7.73 -24.20 21.40
N GLN A 149 -7.85 -22.90 21.70
CA GLN A 149 -7.92 -22.36 23.06
C GLN A 149 -9.32 -22.52 23.70
N LYS A 150 -10.30 -23.09 22.99
CA LYS A 150 -11.68 -23.35 23.47
C LYS A 150 -12.35 -22.10 24.05
N LEU A 151 -12.20 -20.98 23.34
CA LEU A 151 -12.75 -19.71 23.80
C LEU A 151 -14.29 -19.70 23.82
N PRO A 152 -14.91 -18.88 24.68
CA PRO A 152 -16.35 -18.68 24.66
C PRO A 152 -16.82 -18.23 23.26
N PRO A 153 -18.01 -18.66 22.81
CA PRO A 153 -18.54 -18.32 21.48
C PRO A 153 -18.52 -16.82 21.17
N GLU A 154 -18.82 -15.98 22.17
CA GLU A 154 -18.84 -14.52 22.07
C GLU A 154 -17.48 -13.91 21.66
N MET A 155 -16.37 -14.54 22.04
CA MET A 155 -15.03 -14.09 21.65
C MET A 155 -14.68 -14.51 20.21
N SER A 156 -15.25 -15.61 19.72
CA SER A 156 -15.08 -16.07 18.34
C SER A 156 -15.75 -15.12 17.35
N ASP A 157 -16.98 -14.68 17.64
CA ASP A 157 -17.69 -13.71 16.79
C ASP A 157 -16.97 -12.35 16.75
N THR A 158 -16.43 -11.92 17.88
CA THR A 158 -15.66 -10.67 17.98
C THR A 158 -14.37 -10.72 17.16
N SER A 159 -13.64 -11.85 17.20
CA SER A 159 -12.41 -12.00 16.43
C SER A 159 -12.69 -12.04 14.92
N ALA A 160 -13.74 -12.74 14.50
CA ALA A 160 -14.19 -12.76 13.10
C ALA A 160 -14.53 -11.35 12.59
N LEU A 161 -15.24 -10.55 13.40
CA LEU A 161 -15.56 -9.17 13.07
C LEU A 161 -14.31 -8.30 12.95
N ILE A 162 -13.35 -8.42 13.87
CA ILE A 162 -12.08 -7.68 13.81
C ILE A 162 -11.32 -8.02 12.53
N MET A 163 -11.21 -9.30 12.18
CA MET A 163 -10.51 -9.73 10.96
C MET A 163 -11.21 -9.23 9.70
N ALA A 164 -12.55 -9.26 9.66
CA ALA A 164 -13.33 -8.69 8.59
C ALA A 164 -13.12 -7.17 8.47
N ALA A 165 -13.08 -6.45 9.59
CA ALA A 165 -12.83 -5.01 9.62
C ALA A 165 -11.42 -4.65 9.12
N VAL A 166 -10.39 -5.38 9.56
CA VAL A 166 -9.00 -5.19 9.11
C VAL A 166 -8.88 -5.46 7.59
N SER A 167 -9.50 -6.53 7.11
CA SER A 167 -9.52 -6.85 5.68
C SER A 167 -10.21 -5.75 4.86
N THR A 168 -11.38 -5.29 5.32
CA THR A 168 -12.15 -4.22 4.67
C THR A 168 -11.37 -2.91 4.64
N ALA A 169 -10.78 -2.53 5.77
CA ALA A 169 -9.95 -1.33 5.87
C ALA A 169 -8.75 -1.37 4.90
N SER A 170 -8.09 -2.52 4.78
CA SER A 170 -6.98 -2.73 3.83
C SER A 170 -7.41 -2.57 2.37
N VAL A 171 -8.58 -3.11 2.00
CA VAL A 171 -9.15 -2.95 0.65
C VAL A 171 -9.50 -1.49 0.38
N VAL A 172 -10.23 -0.83 1.29
CA VAL A 172 -10.61 0.58 1.15
C VAL A 172 -9.37 1.46 1.00
N TRP A 173 -8.36 1.25 1.85
CA TRP A 173 -7.10 1.98 1.77
C TRP A 173 -6.39 1.77 0.43
N SER A 174 -6.37 0.53 -0.07
CA SER A 174 -5.81 0.22 -1.38
C SER A 174 -6.55 0.95 -2.51
N LEU A 175 -7.89 0.97 -2.47
CA LEU A 175 -8.71 1.69 -3.45
C LEU A 175 -8.49 3.19 -3.41
N LEU A 176 -8.31 3.78 -2.22
CA LEU A 176 -7.99 5.20 -2.07
C LEU A 176 -6.66 5.55 -2.75
N ILE A 177 -5.60 4.76 -2.50
CA ILE A 177 -4.29 4.98 -3.14
C ILE A 177 -4.40 4.85 -4.67
N VAL A 178 -5.07 3.80 -5.16
CA VAL A 178 -5.29 3.59 -6.60
C VAL A 178 -6.05 4.76 -7.20
N GLY A 179 -7.12 5.22 -6.54
CA GLY A 179 -7.90 6.38 -6.95
C GLY A 179 -7.07 7.67 -7.02
N CYS A 180 -6.20 7.91 -6.04
CA CYS A 180 -5.27 9.05 -6.07
C CYS A 180 -4.37 9.03 -7.30
N PHE A 181 -3.73 7.89 -7.60
CA PHE A 181 -2.84 7.78 -8.76
C PHE A 181 -3.57 7.85 -10.10
N LEU A 182 -4.76 7.28 -10.21
CA LEU A 182 -5.59 7.44 -11.41
C LEU A 182 -6.06 8.88 -11.59
N GLY A 183 -6.40 9.57 -10.49
CA GLY A 183 -6.71 11.00 -10.48
C GLY A 183 -5.54 11.85 -10.95
N LEU A 184 -4.32 11.58 -10.46
CA LEU A 184 -3.09 12.22 -10.94
C LEU A 184 -2.87 11.92 -12.44
N ALA A 185 -2.99 10.67 -12.86
CA ALA A 185 -2.83 10.27 -14.25
C ALA A 185 -3.84 10.96 -15.19
N ALA A 186 -5.08 11.16 -14.74
CA ALA A 186 -6.10 11.91 -15.46
C ALA A 186 -5.76 13.41 -15.51
N TYR A 187 -5.35 14.00 -14.38
CA TYR A 187 -4.94 15.40 -14.30
C TYR A 187 -3.80 15.72 -15.27
N PHE A 188 -2.74 14.91 -15.29
CA PHE A 188 -1.58 15.12 -16.17
C PHE A 188 -1.85 14.83 -17.66
N ARG A 189 -2.97 14.15 -17.98
CA ARG A 189 -3.44 14.00 -19.37
C ARG A 189 -4.38 15.12 -19.82
N SER A 190 -4.87 15.95 -18.91
CA SER A 190 -5.89 16.96 -19.24
C SER A 190 -5.37 18.01 -20.23
N GLU A 191 -6.23 18.42 -21.17
CA GLU A 191 -5.94 19.46 -22.16
C GLU A 191 -5.60 20.79 -21.49
N GLY A 192 -6.34 21.17 -20.46
CA GLY A 192 -6.09 22.41 -19.71
C GLY A 192 -4.68 22.47 -19.11
N LEU A 193 -4.15 21.37 -18.58
CA LEU A 193 -2.77 21.37 -18.09
C LEU A 193 -1.76 21.49 -19.24
N ARG A 194 -2.01 20.80 -20.36
CA ARG A 194 -1.15 20.88 -21.54
C ARG A 194 -1.05 22.32 -22.05
N GLU A 195 -2.18 23.01 -22.18
CA GLU A 195 -2.21 24.42 -22.58
C GLU A 195 -1.41 25.30 -21.61
N LEU A 196 -1.57 25.12 -20.30
CA LEU A 196 -0.81 25.87 -19.30
C LEU A 196 0.70 25.63 -19.43
N LEU A 197 1.11 24.36 -19.60
CA LEU A 197 2.53 24.02 -19.76
C LEU A 197 3.10 24.58 -21.06
N THR A 198 2.35 24.53 -22.17
CA THR A 198 2.77 25.11 -23.45
C THR A 198 2.89 26.64 -23.37
N ARG A 199 1.99 27.32 -22.66
CA ARG A 199 2.09 28.78 -22.43
C ARG A 199 3.31 29.11 -21.58
N ALA A 200 3.50 28.41 -20.46
CA ALA A 200 4.64 28.62 -19.57
C ALA A 200 6.00 28.37 -20.28
N ALA A 201 6.08 27.37 -21.17
CA ALA A 201 7.30 27.09 -21.92
C ALA A 201 7.68 28.24 -22.89
N ARG A 202 6.69 28.91 -23.51
CA ARG A 202 6.94 30.05 -24.40
C ARG A 202 7.39 31.32 -23.66
N GLU A 203 7.03 31.47 -22.40
CA GLU A 203 7.43 32.62 -21.58
C GLU A 203 8.88 32.52 -21.08
N THR A 204 9.48 31.33 -21.16
CA THR A 204 10.88 31.07 -20.75
C THR A 204 11.88 31.10 -21.90
N GLU A 205 11.44 31.25 -23.15
CA GLU A 205 12.27 31.45 -24.35
C GLU A 205 12.49 32.94 -24.62
#